data_AF-A0A8J8D4D5-F1
#
_entry.id   AF-A0A8J8D4D5-F1
#
_cell.length_a   1.000
_cell.length_b   1.000
_cell.length_c   1.000
_cell.angle_alpha   90.00
_cell.angle_beta   90.00
_cell.angle_gamma   90.00
#
_symmetry.space_group_name_H-M   'P 1'
#
loop_
_entity.id
_entity.type
_entity.pdbx_description
1 polymer ?
#
loop_
_entity_poly.entity_id
_entity_poly.type
_entity_poly.pdbx_seq_one_letter_code
_entity_poly.pdbx_strand_id
1 'polypeptide(L)'
;MVSEERLRILLEDLGSKFVKDDVPKIRSALLALRKVSEIPVSRLNPSTGYHPVVIFKRRFGRIQKEVPVSIVDLKVLNRYNMPGWRREIEFWLDNDVALQDSIMGIEALMIGDPRQLNRLGDVLRRILQQMSYRPRRLILFYSTIYMDFGADRYIQMDLRGGDMELTLINMKLSEASSYLGRAITGIDSSFGNKNMEFYKLLFAYATETRSSFDWFFHRYIYPRLNPEQKEFFEEMQDYRNFLTLLYSYMNRLNKDRIGTEVGIRVIRRANPKRPLEIGIVFTNRGIEIRRYANSVQISFMV
;
A
#
# COMPACT_ATOMS: atom_id res chain seq x y z
N MET A 1 3.78 -1.42 34.27
CA MET A 1 4.68 -2.17 35.19
C MET A 1 4.87 -3.64 34.79
N VAL A 2 3.82 -4.47 34.61
CA VAL A 2 3.99 -5.92 34.26
C VAL A 2 4.77 -6.17 32.96
N SER A 3 4.70 -5.24 32.00
CA SER A 3 5.41 -5.34 30.72
C SER A 3 6.93 -5.17 30.81
N GLU A 4 7.44 -4.37 31.75
CA GLU A 4 8.90 -4.10 31.83
C GLU A 4 9.63 -5.25 32.51
N GLU A 5 9.02 -5.81 33.56
CA GLU A 5 9.58 -6.96 34.27
C GLU A 5 9.62 -8.21 33.36
N ARG A 6 8.55 -8.47 32.61
CA ARG A 6 8.55 -9.55 31.60
C ARG A 6 9.62 -9.35 30.53
N LEU A 7 9.81 -8.10 30.07
CA LEU A 7 10.87 -7.78 29.12
C LEU A 7 12.26 -8.02 29.72
N ARG A 8 12.49 -7.63 30.98
CA ARG A 8 13.76 -7.84 31.68
C ARG A 8 14.11 -9.33 31.77
N ILE A 9 13.18 -10.14 32.25
CA ILE A 9 13.34 -11.61 32.35
C ILE A 9 13.63 -12.22 30.98
N LEU A 10 12.88 -11.82 29.95
CA LEU A 10 13.11 -12.28 28.58
C LEU A 10 14.52 -11.93 28.07
N LEU A 11 15.03 -10.73 28.36
CA LEU A 11 16.36 -10.31 27.95
C LEU A 11 17.46 -11.09 28.67
N GLU A 12 17.27 -11.43 29.94
CA GLU A 12 18.16 -12.31 30.70
C GLU A 12 18.18 -13.73 30.09
N ASP A 13 17.02 -14.30 29.79
CA ASP A 13 16.88 -15.60 29.12
C ASP A 13 17.56 -15.60 27.74
N LEU A 14 17.37 -14.54 26.96
CA LEU A 14 17.98 -14.40 25.63
C LEU A 14 19.48 -14.17 25.71
N GLY A 15 19.97 -13.46 26.73
CA GLY A 15 21.40 -13.26 26.99
C GLY A 15 22.14 -14.56 27.36
N SER A 16 21.42 -15.56 27.91
CA SER A 16 21.97 -16.91 28.11
C SER A 16 22.02 -17.74 26.82
N LYS A 17 21.16 -17.42 25.84
CA LYS A 17 21.04 -18.13 24.57
C LYS A 17 21.91 -17.51 23.48
N PHE A 18 22.11 -16.20 23.46
CA PHE A 18 22.99 -15.51 22.52
C PHE A 18 24.23 -14.96 23.22
N VAL A 19 24.99 -14.08 22.56
CA VAL A 19 26.08 -13.35 23.22
C VAL A 19 25.47 -12.21 24.02
N LYS A 20 26.02 -11.89 25.20
CA LYS A 20 25.54 -10.75 26.01
C LYS A 20 25.52 -9.43 25.24
N ASP A 21 26.45 -9.24 24.31
CA ASP A 21 26.55 -8.06 23.44
C ASP A 21 25.34 -7.91 22.49
N ASP A 22 24.57 -8.96 22.26
CA ASP A 22 23.37 -8.92 21.43
C ASP A 22 22.13 -8.40 22.17
N VAL A 23 22.15 -8.43 23.50
CA VAL A 23 20.99 -8.08 24.34
C VAL A 23 20.46 -6.67 24.06
N PRO A 24 21.31 -5.62 23.90
CA PRO A 24 20.82 -4.29 23.52
C PRO A 24 20.09 -4.29 22.17
N LYS A 25 20.61 -5.02 21.18
CA LYS A 25 20.01 -5.13 19.84
C LYS A 25 18.67 -5.87 19.89
N ILE A 26 18.61 -6.97 20.64
CA ILE A 26 17.38 -7.74 20.90
C ILE A 26 16.33 -6.85 21.57
N ARG A 27 16.71 -6.07 22.58
CA ARG A 27 15.80 -5.13 23.27
C ARG A 27 15.21 -4.12 22.29
N SER A 28 16.06 -3.47 21.49
CA SER A 28 15.61 -2.51 20.47
C SER A 28 14.66 -3.15 19.46
N ALA A 29 14.98 -4.35 18.99
CA ALA A 29 14.13 -5.11 18.08
C ALA A 29 12.77 -5.45 18.71
N LEU A 30 12.73 -5.97 19.93
CA LEU A 30 11.47 -6.29 20.63
C LEU A 30 10.57 -5.07 20.82
N LEU A 31 11.13 -3.95 21.25
CA LEU A 31 10.37 -2.71 21.42
C LEU A 31 9.83 -2.18 20.08
N ALA A 32 10.64 -2.25 19.02
CA ALA A 32 10.23 -1.86 17.68
C ALA A 32 9.12 -2.76 17.14
N LEU A 33 9.27 -4.08 17.24
CA LEU A 33 8.29 -5.07 16.79
C LEU A 33 6.97 -4.99 17.55
N ARG A 34 7.01 -4.65 18.85
CA ARG A 34 5.79 -4.37 19.62
C ARG A 34 5.04 -3.15 19.08
N LYS A 35 5.74 -2.04 18.79
CA LYS A 35 5.12 -0.88 18.13
C LYS A 35 4.50 -1.26 16.78
N VAL A 36 5.15 -2.14 16.01
CA VAL A 36 4.59 -2.66 14.75
C VAL A 36 3.36 -3.55 14.99
N SER A 37 3.32 -4.33 16.07
CA SER A 37 2.16 -5.17 16.42
C SER A 37 0.92 -4.37 16.86
N GLU A 38 1.09 -3.11 17.25
CA GLU A 38 -0.01 -2.22 17.63
C GLU A 38 -0.76 -1.66 16.41
N ILE A 39 -0.14 -1.64 15.23
CA ILE A 39 -0.77 -1.16 13.99
C ILE A 39 -1.89 -2.14 13.59
N PRO A 40 -3.15 -1.71 13.41
CA PRO A 40 -4.30 -2.60 13.18
C PRO A 40 -4.12 -3.63 12.04
N VAL A 41 -3.46 -3.24 10.96
CA VAL A 41 -3.26 -4.08 9.77
C VAL A 41 -1.95 -4.82 9.70
N SER A 42 -1.04 -4.53 10.64
CA SER A 42 0.26 -5.13 10.61
C SER A 42 0.12 -6.64 10.68
N ARG A 43 0.98 -7.35 9.94
CA ARG A 43 1.00 -8.81 10.01
C ARG A 43 1.34 -9.33 11.40
N LEU A 44 1.90 -8.46 12.26
CA LEU A 44 2.21 -8.74 13.66
C LEU A 44 1.09 -8.39 14.62
N ASN A 45 -0.02 -7.80 14.16
CA ASN A 45 -1.12 -7.46 15.05
C ASN A 45 -1.88 -8.74 15.45
N PRO A 46 -1.96 -9.07 16.77
CA PRO A 46 -2.63 -10.28 17.23
C PRO A 46 -4.13 -10.30 16.93
N SER A 47 -4.76 -9.13 16.76
CA SER A 47 -6.18 -9.01 16.41
C SER A 47 -6.51 -9.59 15.04
N THR A 48 -5.51 -9.86 14.20
CA THR A 48 -5.67 -10.54 12.90
C THR A 48 -5.89 -12.05 13.04
N GLY A 49 -5.95 -12.59 14.26
CA GLY A 49 -6.22 -14.00 14.56
C GLY A 49 -4.96 -14.88 14.62
N TYR A 50 -3.77 -14.29 14.49
CA TYR A 50 -2.50 -15.01 14.57
C TYR A 50 -1.64 -14.49 15.71
N HIS A 51 -0.99 -15.39 16.45
CA HIS A 51 -0.03 -15.00 17.47
C HIS A 51 1.29 -14.55 16.83
N PRO A 52 1.76 -13.31 17.07
CA PRO A 52 2.99 -12.81 16.47
C PRO A 52 4.22 -13.36 17.21
N VAL A 53 5.11 -13.99 16.45
CA VAL A 53 6.34 -14.62 16.94
C VAL A 53 7.53 -14.05 16.17
N VAL A 54 8.55 -13.61 16.90
CA VAL A 54 9.85 -13.28 16.31
C VAL A 54 10.83 -14.41 16.55
N ILE A 55 11.47 -14.88 15.49
CA ILE A 55 12.56 -15.84 15.53
C ILE A 55 13.86 -15.06 15.44
N PHE A 56 14.53 -14.89 16.58
CA PHE A 56 15.87 -14.33 16.58
C PHE A 56 16.85 -15.35 16.02
N LYS A 57 17.63 -14.95 15.01
CA LYS A 57 18.62 -15.81 14.35
C LYS A 57 20.00 -15.19 14.46
N ARG A 58 21.02 -16.02 14.72
CA ARG A 58 22.43 -15.61 14.69
C ARG A 58 23.31 -16.75 14.18
N ARG A 59 24.34 -16.43 13.40
CA ARG A 59 25.36 -17.38 12.97
C ARG A 59 26.56 -17.36 13.91
N PHE A 60 26.95 -18.54 14.36
CA PHE A 60 28.17 -18.81 15.12
C PHE A 60 29.08 -19.70 14.26
N GLY A 61 29.88 -19.07 13.40
CA GLY A 61 30.65 -19.78 12.38
C GLY A 61 29.72 -20.52 11.40
N ARG A 62 29.72 -21.86 11.44
CA ARG A 62 28.86 -22.72 10.59
C ARG A 62 27.51 -23.07 11.22
N ILE A 63 27.30 -22.78 12.51
CA ILE A 63 26.10 -23.14 13.24
C ILE A 63 25.15 -21.94 13.27
N GLN A 64 23.88 -22.16 12.94
CA GLN A 64 22.81 -21.16 13.07
C GLN A 64 22.01 -21.46 14.33
N LYS A 65 21.89 -20.47 15.22
CA LYS A 65 21.05 -20.56 16.41
C LYS A 65 19.78 -19.76 16.19
N GLU A 66 18.65 -20.37 16.51
CA GLU A 66 17.32 -19.77 16.39
C GLU A 66 16.60 -19.82 17.73
N VAL A 67 15.99 -18.71 18.13
CA VAL A 67 15.20 -18.64 19.36
C VAL A 67 13.87 -17.92 19.06
N PRO A 68 12.74 -18.65 19.04
CA PRO A 68 11.43 -18.05 18.86
C PRO A 68 10.97 -17.37 20.14
N VAL A 69 10.36 -16.20 20.01
CA VAL A 69 9.90 -15.34 21.10
C VAL A 69 8.53 -14.80 20.77
N SER A 70 7.61 -14.87 21.73
CA SER A 70 6.31 -14.22 21.59
C SER A 70 6.44 -12.71 21.77
N ILE A 71 5.90 -11.94 20.81
CA ILE A 71 5.87 -10.48 20.91
C ILE A 71 4.81 -10.01 21.93
N VAL A 72 3.72 -10.77 22.09
CA VAL A 72 2.62 -10.48 23.04
C VAL A 72 3.00 -10.84 24.47
N ASP A 73 3.43 -12.08 24.69
CA ASP A 73 3.69 -12.59 26.03
C ASP A 73 5.06 -12.17 26.58
N LEU A 74 5.97 -11.74 25.69
CA LEU A 74 7.38 -11.48 25.98
C LEU A 74 8.05 -12.65 26.69
N LYS A 75 7.97 -13.84 26.06
CA LYS A 75 8.59 -15.07 26.56
C LYS A 75 9.23 -15.87 25.44
N VAL A 76 10.27 -16.63 25.77
CA VAL A 76 10.86 -17.61 24.85
C VAL A 76 9.86 -18.75 24.62
N LEU A 77 9.72 -19.13 23.35
CA LEU A 77 8.89 -20.25 22.94
C LEU A 77 9.75 -21.51 22.73
N ASN A 78 9.13 -22.65 22.96
CA ASN A 78 9.67 -24.00 22.78
C ASN A 78 8.57 -24.89 22.18
N ARG A 79 8.89 -26.16 21.91
CA ARG A 79 7.94 -27.11 21.30
C ARG A 79 6.62 -27.28 22.07
N TYR A 80 6.58 -27.00 23.36
CA TYR A 80 5.43 -27.24 24.24
C TYR A 80 4.52 -26.02 24.42
N ASN A 81 5.05 -24.82 24.26
CA ASN A 81 4.30 -23.57 24.44
C ASN A 81 4.18 -22.75 23.13
N MET A 82 4.59 -23.32 22.00
CA MET A 82 4.45 -22.71 20.68
C MET A 82 2.96 -22.61 20.31
N PRO A 83 2.44 -21.41 19.96
CA PRO A 83 1.06 -21.27 19.52
C PRO A 83 0.80 -22.04 18.21
N GLY A 84 -0.36 -22.68 18.11
CA GLY A 84 -0.76 -23.39 16.89
C GLY A 84 -0.95 -22.45 15.70
N TRP A 85 -1.68 -21.36 15.90
CA TRP A 85 -1.91 -20.32 14.89
C TRP A 85 -0.99 -19.13 15.14
N ARG A 86 0.11 -19.06 14.39
CA ARG A 86 1.14 -18.03 14.58
C ARG A 86 1.62 -17.44 13.26
N ARG A 87 2.13 -16.21 13.35
CA ARG A 87 2.88 -15.55 12.27
C ARG A 87 4.30 -15.33 12.73
N GLU A 88 5.21 -16.01 12.07
CA GLU A 88 6.64 -15.94 12.35
C GLU A 88 7.28 -14.84 11.50
N ILE A 89 8.14 -14.06 12.12
CA ILE A 89 9.07 -13.17 11.45
C ILE A 89 10.48 -13.51 11.88
N GLU A 90 11.41 -13.48 10.94
CA GLU A 90 12.82 -13.71 11.24
C GLU A 90 13.48 -12.37 11.54
N PHE A 91 14.28 -12.30 12.60
CA PHE A 91 15.14 -11.16 12.87
C PHE A 91 16.58 -11.65 13.03
N TRP A 92 17.41 -11.32 12.04
CA TRP A 92 18.81 -11.74 12.00
C TRP A 92 19.68 -10.77 12.79
N LEU A 93 20.20 -11.22 13.93
CA LEU A 93 21.06 -10.41 14.81
C LEU A 93 22.35 -9.96 14.12
N ASP A 94 22.78 -10.63 13.06
CA ASP A 94 23.97 -10.27 12.29
C ASP A 94 23.70 -9.13 11.29
N ASN A 95 22.51 -9.09 10.69
CA ASN A 95 22.22 -8.23 9.53
C ASN A 95 21.13 -7.19 9.80
N ASP A 96 20.02 -7.61 10.41
CA ASP A 96 18.84 -6.75 10.59
C ASP A 96 19.11 -5.67 11.62
N VAL A 97 18.45 -4.52 11.47
CA VAL A 97 18.50 -3.41 12.43
C VAL A 97 17.10 -2.99 12.83
N ALA A 98 16.98 -2.39 14.00
CA ALA A 98 15.75 -1.76 14.48
C ALA A 98 16.11 -0.37 15.01
N LEU A 99 15.76 0.66 14.26
CA LEU A 99 16.23 2.04 14.46
C LEU A 99 15.04 3.01 14.49
N GLN A 100 15.15 4.03 15.33
CA GLN A 100 14.28 5.21 15.28
C GLN A 100 15.09 6.33 14.65
N ASP A 101 14.52 6.97 13.63
CA ASP A 101 15.14 8.07 12.87
C ASP A 101 14.05 9.02 12.36
N SER A 102 14.39 9.91 11.44
CA SER A 102 13.45 10.76 10.73
C SER A 102 13.67 10.73 9.21
N ILE A 103 12.58 10.74 8.45
CA ILE A 103 12.61 10.87 6.99
C ILE A 103 11.91 12.18 6.65
N MET A 104 12.65 13.17 6.14
CA MET A 104 12.15 14.52 5.87
C MET A 104 11.46 15.17 7.09
N GLY A 105 12.02 14.97 8.28
CA GLY A 105 11.46 15.51 9.54
C GLY A 105 10.27 14.74 10.10
N ILE A 106 9.86 13.62 9.46
CA ILE A 106 8.78 12.75 9.95
C ILE A 106 9.39 11.61 10.76
N GLU A 107 8.90 11.35 11.97
CA GLU A 107 9.37 10.24 12.81
C GLU A 107 9.23 8.91 12.05
N ALA A 108 10.32 8.14 11.97
CA ALA A 108 10.39 6.88 11.27
C ALA A 108 10.92 5.77 12.17
N LEU A 109 10.17 4.67 12.27
CA LEU A 109 10.65 3.40 12.83
C LEU A 109 11.05 2.49 11.67
N MET A 110 12.30 2.03 11.66
CA MET A 110 12.86 1.21 10.58
C MET A 110 13.33 -0.13 11.12
N ILE A 111 12.83 -1.24 10.54
CA ILE A 111 13.13 -2.61 10.96
C ILE A 111 13.43 -3.46 9.72
N GLY A 112 14.60 -4.12 9.69
CA GLY A 112 14.99 -5.05 8.63
C GLY A 112 16.43 -4.86 8.15
N ASP A 113 16.75 -5.35 6.95
CA ASP A 113 18.09 -5.23 6.36
C ASP A 113 18.42 -3.76 6.02
N PRO A 114 19.58 -3.22 6.46
CA PRO A 114 19.95 -1.82 6.21
C PRO A 114 19.96 -1.41 4.74
N ARG A 115 20.36 -2.30 3.82
CA ARG A 115 20.42 -1.97 2.39
C ARG A 115 19.02 -1.85 1.81
N GLN A 116 18.12 -2.75 2.21
CA GLN A 116 16.72 -2.68 1.83
C GLN A 116 16.05 -1.43 2.42
N LEU A 117 16.28 -1.14 3.70
CA LEU A 117 15.73 0.04 4.37
C LEU A 117 16.18 1.35 3.71
N ASN A 118 17.46 1.45 3.32
CA ASN A 118 17.96 2.62 2.60
C ASN A 118 17.25 2.82 1.25
N ARG A 119 17.07 1.74 0.47
CA ARG A 119 16.33 1.80 -0.80
C ARG A 119 14.88 2.21 -0.60
N LEU A 120 14.22 1.70 0.43
CA LEU A 120 12.86 2.10 0.79
C LEU A 120 12.80 3.55 1.23
N GLY A 121 13.79 4.01 2.00
CA GLY A 121 13.94 5.42 2.37
C GLY A 121 14.00 6.33 1.15
N ASP A 122 14.76 5.97 0.11
CA ASP A 122 14.86 6.76 -1.12
C ASP A 122 13.55 6.79 -1.93
N VAL A 123 12.88 5.64 -2.06
CA VAL A 123 11.55 5.55 -2.67
C VAL A 123 10.56 6.43 -1.91
N LEU A 124 10.55 6.31 -0.59
CA LEU A 124 9.64 7.04 0.29
C LEU A 124 9.90 8.54 0.26
N ARG A 125 11.16 8.99 0.22
CA ARG A 125 11.50 10.42 0.05
C ARG A 125 10.88 10.99 -1.23
N ARG A 126 10.97 10.28 -2.36
CA ARG A 126 10.36 10.72 -3.63
C ARG A 126 8.84 10.79 -3.56
N ILE A 127 8.21 9.77 -2.95
CA ILE A 127 6.76 9.76 -2.74
C ILE A 127 6.35 10.94 -1.86
N LEU A 128 6.95 11.06 -0.68
CA LEU A 128 6.66 12.11 0.29
C LEU A 128 6.84 13.51 -0.31
N GLN A 129 7.88 13.76 -1.10
CA GLN A 129 8.10 15.04 -1.79
C GLN A 129 6.91 15.49 -2.66
N GLN A 130 6.18 14.54 -3.24
CA GLN A 130 5.05 14.80 -4.13
C GLN A 130 3.68 14.71 -3.43
N MET A 131 3.66 14.36 -2.15
CA MET A 131 2.43 14.28 -1.37
C MET A 131 1.91 15.66 -1.00
N SER A 132 0.58 15.79 -0.97
CA SER A 132 -0.08 17.03 -0.54
C SER A 132 -0.16 17.12 0.98
N TYR A 133 -0.34 15.98 1.66
CA TYR A 133 -0.36 15.88 3.12
C TYR A 133 0.69 14.88 3.59
N ARG A 134 1.49 15.28 4.58
CA ARG A 134 2.53 14.41 5.16
C ARG A 134 1.93 13.49 6.23
N PRO A 135 2.35 12.22 6.29
CA PRO A 135 2.01 11.36 7.40
C PRO A 135 2.65 11.89 8.70
N ARG A 136 2.01 11.59 9.83
CA ARG A 136 2.51 11.92 11.18
C ARG A 136 3.70 11.06 11.56
N ARG A 137 3.67 9.80 11.14
CA ARG A 137 4.68 8.81 11.45
C ARG A 137 4.82 7.80 10.32
N LEU A 138 6.03 7.27 10.18
CA LEU A 138 6.39 6.26 9.21
C LEU A 138 6.90 5.02 9.92
N ILE A 139 6.50 3.85 9.41
CA ILE A 139 7.02 2.58 9.89
C ILE A 139 7.44 1.77 8.68
N LEU A 140 8.75 1.56 8.54
CA LEU A 140 9.35 0.72 7.52
C LEU A 140 9.66 -0.62 8.16
N PHE A 141 8.98 -1.66 7.71
CA PHE A 141 9.06 -3.00 8.24
C PHE A 141 9.36 -3.98 7.11
N TYR A 142 10.63 -4.36 6.96
CA TYR A 142 11.15 -5.11 5.82
C TYR A 142 10.69 -4.49 4.50
N SER A 143 9.87 -5.18 3.71
CA SER A 143 9.33 -4.69 2.43
C SER A 143 8.10 -3.80 2.55
N THR A 144 7.56 -3.63 3.76
CA THR A 144 6.28 -2.95 3.99
C THR A 144 6.50 -1.56 4.56
N ILE A 145 5.78 -0.59 4.04
CA ILE A 145 5.74 0.79 4.55
C ILE A 145 4.34 1.03 5.10
N TYR A 146 4.24 1.50 6.33
CA TYR A 146 3.01 2.01 6.92
C TYR A 146 3.15 3.53 7.09
N MET A 147 2.21 4.26 6.50
CA MET A 147 2.07 5.71 6.64
C MET A 147 0.89 6.01 7.55
N ASP A 148 1.15 6.61 8.71
CA ASP A 148 0.13 6.95 9.71
C ASP A 148 -0.35 8.39 9.54
N PHE A 149 -1.67 8.58 9.38
CA PHE A 149 -2.32 9.90 9.29
C PHE A 149 -3.16 10.25 10.53
N GLY A 150 -3.03 9.46 11.60
CA GLY A 150 -3.77 9.60 12.85
C GLY A 150 -5.22 9.11 12.77
N ALA A 151 -5.84 8.95 13.94
CA ALA A 151 -7.22 8.43 14.09
C ALA A 151 -7.40 7.06 13.42
N ASP A 152 -6.43 6.17 13.60
CA ASP A 152 -6.38 4.82 13.03
C ASP A 152 -6.44 4.75 11.50
N ARG A 153 -6.09 5.85 10.81
CA ARG A 153 -6.03 5.93 9.35
C ARG A 153 -4.62 5.65 8.86
N TYR A 154 -4.49 4.62 8.02
CA TYR A 154 -3.20 4.21 7.48
C TYR A 154 -3.26 3.99 5.97
N ILE A 155 -2.13 4.26 5.32
CA ILE A 155 -1.84 3.76 3.97
C ILE A 155 -0.69 2.76 4.12
N GLN A 156 -0.95 1.51 3.76
CA GLN A 156 0.06 0.46 3.72
C GLN A 156 0.53 0.28 2.28
N MET A 157 1.85 0.14 2.09
CA MET A 157 2.46 -0.25 0.82
C MET A 157 3.37 -1.46 1.05
N ASP A 158 3.09 -2.60 0.41
CA ASP A 158 4.01 -3.76 0.40
C ASP A 158 4.75 -3.82 -0.94
N LEU A 159 6.08 -3.77 -0.91
CA LEU A 159 6.93 -3.70 -2.10
C LEU A 159 7.63 -5.05 -2.36
N ARG A 160 7.31 -5.72 -3.47
CA ARG A 160 7.92 -7.00 -3.83
C ARG A 160 8.59 -6.89 -5.19
N GLY A 161 9.89 -6.58 -5.18
CA GLY A 161 10.63 -6.34 -6.41
C GLY A 161 10.08 -5.11 -7.14
N GLY A 162 9.56 -5.31 -8.35
CA GLY A 162 8.90 -4.25 -9.14
C GLY A 162 7.42 -4.06 -8.86
N ASP A 163 6.82 -4.90 -8.02
CA ASP A 163 5.39 -4.91 -7.73
C ASP A 163 5.08 -4.17 -6.42
N MET A 164 3.93 -3.50 -6.38
CA MET A 164 3.47 -2.75 -5.21
C MET A 164 2.00 -3.02 -4.90
N GLU A 165 1.73 -3.45 -3.66
CA GLU A 165 0.36 -3.59 -3.15
C GLU A 165 0.06 -2.42 -2.21
N LEU A 166 -0.97 -1.64 -2.54
CA LEU A 166 -1.46 -0.54 -1.71
C LEU A 166 -2.72 -0.96 -0.97
N THR A 167 -2.82 -0.68 0.33
CA THR A 167 -4.03 -0.93 1.12
C THR A 167 -4.39 0.30 1.94
N LEU A 168 -5.65 0.73 1.83
CA LEU A 168 -6.23 1.83 2.59
C LEU A 168 -6.99 1.31 3.82
N ILE A 169 -6.80 1.96 4.94
CA ILE A 169 -7.20 1.43 6.25
C ILE A 169 -7.91 2.52 7.01
N ASN A 170 -9.19 2.29 7.31
CA ASN A 170 -10.10 3.29 7.88
C ASN A 170 -10.10 4.62 7.12
N MET A 171 -9.67 4.60 5.85
CA MET A 171 -9.48 5.78 5.02
C MET A 171 -10.30 5.60 3.75
N LYS A 172 -11.02 6.65 3.36
CA LYS A 172 -11.80 6.63 2.12
C LYS A 172 -10.90 6.86 0.91
N LEU A 173 -11.34 6.41 -0.26
CA LEU A 173 -10.57 6.54 -1.50
C LEU A 173 -10.33 8.01 -1.87
N SER A 174 -11.36 8.86 -1.74
CA SER A 174 -11.26 10.30 -1.99
C SER A 174 -10.26 11.00 -1.05
N GLU A 175 -10.25 10.60 0.22
CA GLU A 175 -9.33 11.12 1.23
C GLU A 175 -7.89 10.71 0.93
N ALA A 176 -7.65 9.43 0.65
CA ALA A 176 -6.33 8.94 0.25
C ALA A 176 -5.82 9.62 -1.02
N SER A 177 -6.71 9.86 -2.00
CA SER A 177 -6.42 10.59 -3.23
C SER A 177 -5.91 12.00 -2.93
N SER A 178 -6.63 12.71 -2.06
CA SER A 178 -6.25 14.06 -1.62
C SER A 178 -4.93 14.08 -0.85
N TYR A 179 -4.68 13.10 0.01
CA TYR A 179 -3.45 13.04 0.82
C TYR A 179 -2.22 12.78 -0.04
N LEU A 180 -2.29 11.79 -0.92
CA LEU A 180 -1.18 11.42 -1.79
C LEU A 180 -0.99 12.40 -2.96
N GLY A 181 -2.07 12.94 -3.53
CA GLY A 181 -2.03 13.90 -4.63
C GLY A 181 -1.12 13.46 -5.77
N ARG A 182 -0.19 14.34 -6.18
CA ARG A 182 0.74 14.05 -7.30
C ARG A 182 1.61 12.83 -7.08
N ALA A 183 1.86 12.43 -5.83
CA ALA A 183 2.63 11.22 -5.53
C ALA A 183 2.03 9.97 -6.19
N ILE A 184 0.70 9.93 -6.42
CA ILE A 184 0.04 8.81 -7.09
C ILE A 184 0.60 8.58 -8.50
N THR A 185 0.87 9.66 -9.26
CA THR A 185 1.48 9.56 -10.59
C THR A 185 2.96 9.14 -10.54
N GLY A 186 3.68 9.58 -9.51
CA GLY A 186 5.05 9.16 -9.26
C GLY A 186 5.15 7.67 -8.89
N ILE A 187 4.24 7.18 -8.03
CA ILE A 187 4.11 5.77 -7.69
C ILE A 187 3.74 4.96 -8.94
N ASP A 188 2.79 5.43 -9.75
CA ASP A 188 2.45 4.74 -10.99
C ASP A 188 3.66 4.60 -11.93
N SER A 189 4.52 5.60 -12.00
CA SER A 189 5.68 5.55 -12.90
C SER A 189 6.84 4.74 -12.33
N SER A 190 6.90 4.57 -11.00
CA SER A 190 8.02 3.93 -10.30
C SER A 190 7.89 2.41 -10.16
N PHE A 191 6.66 1.88 -10.21
CA PHE A 191 6.39 0.46 -10.05
C PHE A 191 5.80 -0.14 -11.33
N GLY A 192 6.12 -1.39 -11.63
CA GLY A 192 5.61 -2.09 -12.80
C GLY A 192 4.14 -2.46 -12.59
N ASN A 193 3.91 -3.42 -11.68
CA ASN A 193 2.55 -3.88 -11.36
C ASN A 193 2.06 -3.27 -10.05
N LYS A 194 0.75 -3.02 -9.98
CA LYS A 194 0.06 -2.56 -8.79
C LYS A 194 -1.25 -3.31 -8.60
N ASN A 195 -1.74 -3.38 -7.37
CA ASN A 195 -3.03 -4.01 -7.10
C ASN A 195 -4.22 -3.15 -7.57
N MET A 196 -5.40 -3.76 -7.61
CA MET A 196 -6.64 -3.10 -8.00
C MET A 196 -6.93 -1.82 -7.19
N GLU A 197 -6.64 -1.83 -5.88
CA GLU A 197 -6.88 -0.70 -5.00
C GLU A 197 -6.07 0.55 -5.40
N PHE A 198 -4.83 0.37 -5.82
CA PHE A 198 -4.03 1.45 -6.40
C PHE A 198 -4.66 2.02 -7.68
N TYR A 199 -5.15 1.19 -8.60
CA TYR A 199 -5.73 1.70 -9.84
C TYR A 199 -7.06 2.44 -9.63
N LYS A 200 -7.84 2.05 -8.62
CA LYS A 200 -9.00 2.83 -8.17
C LYS A 200 -8.57 4.19 -7.63
N LEU A 201 -7.52 4.22 -6.80
CA LEU A 201 -6.96 5.46 -6.26
C LEU A 201 -6.43 6.37 -7.38
N LEU A 202 -5.72 5.80 -8.35
CA LEU A 202 -5.24 6.49 -9.55
C LEU A 202 -6.39 7.12 -10.33
N PHE A 203 -7.49 6.38 -10.51
CA PHE A 203 -8.68 6.88 -11.16
C PHE A 203 -9.35 8.01 -10.36
N ALA A 204 -9.47 7.86 -9.03
CA ALA A 204 -10.02 8.89 -8.16
C ALA A 204 -9.25 10.21 -8.33
N TYR A 205 -7.92 10.15 -8.23
CA TYR A 205 -7.02 11.29 -8.46
C TYR A 205 -7.15 11.87 -9.87
N ALA A 206 -7.15 11.00 -10.89
CA ALA A 206 -7.27 11.42 -12.28
C ALA A 206 -8.53 12.26 -12.52
N THR A 207 -9.61 11.96 -11.82
CA THR A 207 -10.89 12.66 -11.99
C THR A 207 -11.02 13.96 -11.19
N GLU A 208 -10.03 14.36 -10.38
CA GLU A 208 -10.06 15.60 -9.61
C GLU A 208 -9.95 16.84 -10.50
N THR A 209 -9.07 16.81 -11.52
CA THR A 209 -8.83 17.94 -12.42
C THR A 209 -8.94 17.52 -13.88
N ARG A 210 -9.31 18.46 -14.75
CA ARG A 210 -9.42 18.20 -16.19
C ARG A 210 -8.11 17.72 -16.80
N SER A 211 -6.98 18.30 -16.38
CA SER A 211 -5.64 17.94 -16.86
C SER A 211 -5.23 16.53 -16.43
N SER A 212 -5.48 16.16 -15.17
CA SER A 212 -5.18 14.80 -14.69
C SER A 212 -6.06 13.76 -15.42
N PHE A 213 -7.31 14.12 -15.71
CA PHE A 213 -8.22 13.24 -16.43
C PHE A 213 -7.78 13.05 -17.88
N ASP A 214 -7.35 14.13 -18.53
CA ASP A 214 -6.83 14.09 -19.89
C ASP A 214 -5.63 13.14 -20.02
N TRP A 215 -4.66 13.29 -19.12
CA TRP A 215 -3.51 12.39 -19.02
C TRP A 215 -3.94 10.94 -18.79
N PHE A 216 -4.86 10.70 -17.87
CA PHE A 216 -5.35 9.35 -17.58
C PHE A 216 -6.07 8.73 -18.77
N PHE A 217 -6.91 9.51 -19.45
CA PHE A 217 -7.64 9.06 -20.63
C PHE A 217 -6.67 8.65 -21.73
N HIS A 218 -5.71 9.50 -22.08
CA HIS A 218 -4.74 9.22 -23.13
C HIS A 218 -3.76 8.08 -22.77
N ARG A 219 -3.43 7.90 -21.49
CA ARG A 219 -2.52 6.85 -21.05
C ARG A 219 -3.18 5.49 -20.87
N TYR A 220 -4.41 5.44 -20.35
CA TYR A 220 -5.05 4.19 -19.93
C TYR A 220 -6.27 3.79 -20.75
N ILE A 221 -7.07 4.76 -21.22
CA ILE A 221 -8.34 4.50 -21.90
C ILE A 221 -8.10 4.44 -23.41
N TYR A 222 -7.70 5.55 -24.02
CA TYR A 222 -7.61 5.72 -25.48
C TYR A 222 -6.82 4.61 -26.21
N PRO A 223 -5.63 4.20 -25.75
CA PRO A 223 -4.85 3.19 -26.46
C PRO A 223 -5.56 1.83 -26.55
N ARG A 224 -6.39 1.52 -25.54
CA ARG A 224 -7.09 0.24 -25.36
C ARG A 224 -8.54 0.26 -25.87
N LEU A 225 -9.00 1.38 -26.42
CA LEU A 225 -10.29 1.43 -27.10
C LEU A 225 -10.28 0.51 -28.33
N ASN A 226 -11.43 -0.11 -28.60
CA ASN A 226 -11.63 -0.90 -29.82
C ASN A 226 -11.81 0.02 -31.06
N PRO A 227 -11.74 -0.51 -32.29
CA PRO A 227 -11.84 0.30 -33.50
C PRO A 227 -13.11 1.15 -33.59
N GLU A 228 -14.29 0.61 -33.27
CA GLU A 228 -15.56 1.35 -33.30
C GLU A 228 -15.60 2.50 -32.28
N GLN A 229 -14.99 2.31 -31.11
CA GLN A 229 -14.83 3.36 -30.13
C GLN A 229 -13.88 4.44 -30.64
N LYS A 230 -12.72 4.06 -31.21
CA LYS A 230 -11.73 5.02 -31.75
C LYS A 230 -12.30 5.83 -32.90
N GLU A 231 -12.94 5.18 -33.87
CA GLU A 231 -13.62 5.82 -35.00
C GLU A 231 -14.64 6.84 -34.51
N PHE A 232 -15.44 6.50 -33.50
CA PHE A 232 -16.36 7.47 -32.88
C PHE A 232 -15.64 8.72 -32.35
N PHE A 233 -14.47 8.57 -31.70
CA PHE A 233 -13.69 9.71 -31.22
C PHE A 233 -13.04 10.54 -32.34
N GLU A 234 -12.64 9.89 -33.44
CA GLU A 234 -12.03 10.54 -34.62
C GLU A 234 -13.08 11.31 -35.45
N GLU A 235 -14.31 10.79 -35.54
CA GLU A 235 -15.44 11.44 -36.20
C GLU A 235 -15.96 12.67 -35.44
N MET A 236 -15.67 12.79 -34.14
CA MET A 236 -16.06 13.96 -33.37
C MET A 236 -15.27 15.19 -33.82
N GLN A 237 -15.93 16.10 -34.53
CA GLN A 237 -15.35 17.41 -34.90
C GLN A 237 -14.80 18.19 -33.69
N ASP A 238 -15.29 17.90 -32.47
CA ASP A 238 -14.79 18.51 -31.24
C ASP A 238 -14.50 17.49 -30.13
N TYR A 239 -13.43 16.73 -30.34
CA TYR A 239 -12.84 15.80 -29.35
C TYR A 239 -12.60 16.44 -27.97
N ARG A 240 -12.16 17.71 -27.94
CA ARG A 240 -11.86 18.42 -26.69
C ARG A 240 -13.13 18.70 -25.88
N ASN A 241 -14.21 19.08 -26.54
CA ASN A 241 -15.50 19.26 -25.90
C ASN A 241 -16.10 17.93 -25.41
N PHE A 242 -15.93 16.84 -26.16
CA PHE A 242 -16.33 15.52 -25.68
C PHE A 242 -15.60 15.12 -24.40
N LEU A 243 -14.27 15.21 -24.38
CA LEU A 243 -13.52 14.86 -23.18
C LEU A 243 -13.86 15.75 -21.99
N THR A 244 -14.20 17.02 -22.24
CA THR A 244 -14.67 17.95 -21.20
C THR A 244 -16.04 17.54 -20.66
N LEU A 245 -16.94 17.13 -21.54
CA LEU A 245 -18.24 16.58 -21.15
C LEU A 245 -18.06 15.28 -20.34
N LEU A 246 -17.26 14.34 -20.83
CA LEU A 246 -16.97 13.09 -20.13
C LEU A 246 -16.36 13.37 -18.75
N TYR A 247 -15.37 14.25 -18.65
CA TYR A 247 -14.80 14.69 -17.38
C TYR A 247 -15.88 15.23 -16.43
N SER A 248 -16.81 16.05 -16.92
CA SER A 248 -17.88 16.64 -16.07
C SER A 248 -18.76 15.57 -15.41
N TYR A 249 -19.05 14.46 -16.11
CA TYR A 249 -19.77 13.32 -15.54
C TYR A 249 -18.87 12.49 -14.61
N MET A 250 -17.63 12.24 -15.02
CA MET A 250 -16.67 11.46 -14.24
C MET A 250 -16.36 12.12 -12.91
N ASN A 251 -16.16 13.44 -12.87
CA ASN A 251 -15.87 14.19 -11.65
C ASN A 251 -17.01 14.08 -10.62
N ARG A 252 -18.27 14.00 -11.07
CA ARG A 252 -19.46 13.87 -10.21
C ARG A 252 -19.66 12.49 -9.60
N LEU A 253 -18.89 11.47 -10.02
CA LEU A 253 -18.99 10.14 -9.43
C LEU A 253 -18.56 10.16 -7.96
N ASN A 254 -19.30 9.44 -7.12
CA ASN A 254 -18.88 9.17 -5.74
C ASN A 254 -17.65 8.26 -5.74
N LYS A 255 -16.48 8.84 -5.47
CA LYS A 255 -15.18 8.14 -5.52
C LYS A 255 -15.07 7.03 -4.47
N ASP A 256 -15.76 7.19 -3.35
CA ASP A 256 -15.68 6.22 -2.25
C ASP A 256 -16.47 4.94 -2.52
N ARG A 257 -17.29 4.92 -3.57
CA ARG A 257 -18.13 3.77 -3.96
C ARG A 257 -17.71 3.16 -5.30
N ILE A 258 -16.47 3.39 -5.74
CA ILE A 258 -15.97 2.83 -6.99
C ILE A 258 -15.78 1.31 -6.84
N GLY A 259 -16.58 0.57 -7.62
CA GLY A 259 -16.49 -0.88 -7.74
C GLY A 259 -15.24 -1.34 -8.48
N THR A 260 -15.26 -2.57 -9.00
CA THR A 260 -14.19 -3.10 -9.85
C THR A 260 -14.23 -2.55 -11.28
N GLU A 261 -15.34 -1.90 -11.67
CA GLU A 261 -15.59 -1.37 -13.00
C GLU A 261 -16.30 -0.01 -12.94
N VAL A 262 -15.95 0.88 -13.87
CA VAL A 262 -16.71 2.10 -14.21
C VAL A 262 -17.14 2.01 -15.67
N GLY A 263 -18.43 1.75 -15.88
CA GLY A 263 -19.11 1.78 -17.16
C GLY A 263 -19.65 3.15 -17.54
N ILE A 264 -19.33 3.53 -18.78
CA ILE A 264 -19.76 4.76 -19.43
C ILE A 264 -20.61 4.37 -20.63
N ARG A 265 -21.80 4.96 -20.76
CA ARG A 265 -22.68 4.84 -21.92
C ARG A 265 -22.85 6.20 -22.59
N VAL A 266 -22.52 6.26 -23.87
CA VAL A 266 -22.65 7.44 -24.72
C VAL A 266 -23.74 7.18 -25.75
N ILE A 267 -24.87 7.86 -25.62
CA ILE A 267 -25.99 7.77 -26.54
C ILE A 267 -25.73 8.74 -27.70
N ARG A 268 -25.65 8.23 -28.93
CA ARG A 268 -25.38 9.03 -30.13
C ARG A 268 -26.70 9.64 -30.63
N ARG A 269 -26.77 10.96 -30.81
CA ARG A 269 -27.98 11.61 -31.38
C ARG A 269 -28.35 11.08 -32.77
N ALA A 270 -27.33 10.85 -33.61
CA ALA A 270 -27.53 10.35 -34.96
C ALA A 270 -28.02 8.88 -35.01
N ASN A 271 -27.73 8.08 -33.98
CA ASN A 271 -28.22 6.70 -33.90
C ASN A 271 -28.46 6.26 -32.44
N PRO A 272 -29.61 6.65 -31.84
CA PRO A 272 -29.89 6.37 -30.43
C PRO A 272 -30.01 4.89 -30.10
N LYS A 273 -30.29 4.04 -31.11
CA LYS A 273 -30.46 2.59 -30.95
C LYS A 273 -29.13 1.83 -30.81
N ARG A 274 -28.00 2.49 -31.07
CA ARG A 274 -26.65 1.90 -30.96
C ARG A 274 -25.75 2.79 -30.11
N PRO A 275 -25.92 2.79 -28.77
CA PRO A 275 -25.06 3.56 -27.88
C PRO A 275 -23.64 2.98 -27.88
N LEU A 276 -22.65 3.84 -27.67
CA LEU A 276 -21.28 3.41 -27.40
C LEU A 276 -21.13 3.14 -25.90
N GLU A 277 -20.56 2.01 -25.55
CA GLU A 277 -20.22 1.71 -24.16
C GLU A 277 -18.71 1.59 -23.97
N ILE A 278 -18.23 1.94 -22.78
CA ILE A 278 -16.83 1.82 -22.36
C ILE A 278 -16.85 1.32 -20.92
N GLY A 279 -16.35 0.11 -20.67
CA GLY A 279 -16.14 -0.43 -19.32
C GLY A 279 -14.69 -0.26 -18.90
N ILE A 280 -14.40 0.60 -17.92
CA ILE A 280 -13.06 0.77 -17.32
C ILE A 280 -12.95 -0.21 -16.15
N VAL A 281 -12.19 -1.28 -16.31
CA VAL A 281 -12.07 -2.36 -15.31
C VAL A 281 -10.72 -2.27 -14.61
N PHE A 282 -10.74 -2.25 -13.28
CA PHE A 282 -9.54 -2.26 -12.44
C PHE A 282 -9.14 -3.69 -12.09
N THR A 283 -7.91 -4.08 -12.41
CA THR A 283 -7.39 -5.43 -12.13
C THR A 283 -6.11 -5.36 -11.31
N ASN A 284 -5.61 -6.50 -10.82
CA ASN A 284 -4.33 -6.59 -10.12
C ASN A 284 -3.10 -6.42 -11.03
N ARG A 285 -3.29 -6.14 -12.32
CA ARG A 285 -2.22 -5.97 -13.31
C ARG A 285 -2.37 -4.73 -14.17
N GLY A 286 -3.46 -3.97 -14.04
CA GLY A 286 -3.68 -2.80 -14.86
C GLY A 286 -5.12 -2.31 -14.89
N ILE A 287 -5.35 -1.44 -15.86
CA ILE A 287 -6.67 -0.99 -16.26
C ILE A 287 -6.98 -1.64 -17.62
N GLU A 288 -8.07 -2.37 -17.68
CA GLU A 288 -8.60 -2.98 -18.90
C GLU A 288 -9.79 -2.17 -19.41
N ILE A 289 -9.93 -2.07 -20.72
CA ILE A 289 -11.05 -1.38 -21.36
C ILE A 289 -11.91 -2.40 -22.10
N ARG A 290 -13.18 -2.47 -21.72
CA ARG A 290 -14.17 -3.36 -22.32
C ARG A 290 -15.08 -2.59 -23.28
N ARG A 291 -15.54 -3.30 -24.33
CA ARG A 291 -16.51 -2.79 -25.30
C ARG A 291 -17.90 -2.56 -24.69
N TYR A 292 -18.30 -3.44 -23.77
CA TYR A 292 -19.58 -3.37 -23.07
C TYR A 292 -19.32 -3.32 -21.58
N ALA A 293 -20.03 -2.45 -20.88
CA ALA A 293 -19.90 -2.33 -19.43
C ALA A 293 -20.89 -3.29 -18.76
N ASN A 294 -20.48 -4.00 -17.71
CA ASN A 294 -21.43 -4.86 -16.98
C ASN A 294 -22.43 -4.03 -16.17
N SER A 295 -21.99 -2.87 -15.68
CA SER A 295 -22.82 -1.89 -14.99
C SER A 295 -22.48 -0.49 -15.50
N VAL A 296 -23.50 0.29 -15.83
CA VAL A 296 -23.35 1.66 -16.33
C VAL A 296 -23.59 2.64 -15.18
N GLN A 297 -22.55 3.37 -14.79
CA GLN A 297 -22.64 4.43 -13.77
C GLN A 297 -22.81 5.81 -14.39
N ILE A 298 -22.37 5.98 -15.63
CA ILE A 298 -22.49 7.24 -16.37
C ILE A 298 -23.23 6.99 -17.67
N SER A 299 -24.28 7.76 -17.92
CA SER A 299 -24.99 7.74 -19.19
C SER A 299 -25.27 9.17 -19.64
N PHE A 300 -24.83 9.54 -20.84
CA PHE A 300 -25.09 10.86 -21.41
C PHE A 300 -25.25 10.79 -22.93
N MET A 301 -25.86 11.82 -23.50
CA MET A 301 -26.12 11.94 -24.92
C MET A 301 -25.19 12.96 -25.56
N VAL A 302 -24.64 12.61 -26.73
CA VAL A 302 -23.81 13.50 -27.55
C VAL A 302 -24.34 13.51 -28.98
#